data_AF-A0A7K5P3B2-F1
#
_entry.id   AF-A0A7K5P3B2-F1
#
_cell.length_a   1.000
_cell.length_b   1.000
_cell.length_c   1.000
_cell.angle_alpha   90.00
_cell.angle_beta   90.00
_cell.angle_gamma   90.00
#
_symmetry.space_group_name_H-M   'P 1'
#
loop_
_entity.id
_entity.type
_entity.pdbx_description
1 polymer ?
#
loop_
_entity_poly.entity_id
_entity_poly.type
_entity_poly.pdbx_seq_one_letter_code
_entity_poly.pdbx_strand_id
1 'polypeptide(L)'
;LLRPVSPFSQALLWSGVRDLLAPAGTEPDESVHAFVHRRFGREVADIAVDSLCRGVFAGDCRALSIRSCFPALFQAERRRRSVLLGMALGSGKERGAESGLSRRARAERWSQWSLRGGMQTLPEALVAFLRPR
;
A
#
# COMPACT_ATOMS: atom_id res chain seq x y z
N LEU A 1 -6.92 -17.76 7.51
CA LEU A 1 -6.58 -16.78 8.57
C LEU A 1 -6.32 -17.45 9.92
N LEU A 2 -7.21 -18.34 10.40
CA LEU A 2 -7.06 -19.04 11.69
C LEU A 2 -6.11 -20.26 11.66
N ARG A 3 -5.69 -20.68 10.47
CA ARG A 3 -4.72 -21.76 10.25
C ARG A 3 -3.51 -21.19 9.50
N PRO A 4 -2.30 -21.75 9.72
CA PRO A 4 -1.16 -21.49 8.87
C PRO A 4 -1.48 -21.77 7.41
N VAL A 5 -0.96 -20.94 6.51
CA VAL A 5 -1.10 -21.11 5.06
C VAL A 5 0.29 -20.88 4.49
N SER A 6 0.80 -21.83 3.72
CA SER A 6 2.09 -21.67 3.02
C SER A 6 2.10 -20.35 2.24
N PRO A 7 3.18 -19.53 2.32
CA PRO A 7 4.49 -19.80 2.94
C PRO A 7 4.63 -19.43 4.43
N PHE A 8 3.54 -19.09 5.12
CA PHE A 8 3.55 -18.68 6.54
C PHE A 8 3.45 -19.88 7.48
N SER A 9 4.31 -19.92 8.50
CA SER A 9 4.27 -20.98 9.52
C SER A 9 3.22 -20.70 10.59
N GLN A 10 2.85 -19.42 10.78
CA GLN A 10 1.85 -18.99 11.74
C GLN A 10 0.56 -18.53 11.06
N ALA A 11 -0.55 -18.65 11.80
CA ALA A 11 -1.83 -18.11 11.37
C ALA A 11 -1.76 -16.58 11.29
N LEU A 12 -2.07 -15.99 10.13
CA LEU A 12 -2.04 -14.53 9.92
C LEU A 12 -2.93 -13.73 10.88
N LEU A 13 -3.91 -14.37 11.54
CA LEU A 13 -4.65 -13.74 12.63
C LEU A 13 -3.70 -13.24 13.73
N TRP A 14 -2.64 -13.98 14.06
CA TRP A 14 -1.68 -13.58 15.08
C TRP A 14 -0.93 -12.30 14.71
N SER A 15 -0.60 -12.11 13.44
CA SER A 15 -0.05 -10.84 12.94
C SER A 15 -1.04 -9.68 13.12
N GLY A 16 -2.34 -9.94 12.97
CA GLY A 16 -3.38 -8.92 13.22
C GLY A 16 -3.53 -8.58 14.70
N VAL A 17 -3.55 -9.59 15.58
CA VAL A 17 -3.55 -9.38 17.03
C VAL A 17 -2.30 -8.62 17.47
N ARG A 18 -1.14 -8.95 16.89
CA ARG A 18 0.11 -8.25 17.16
C ARG A 18 0.05 -6.77 16.75
N ASP A 19 -0.54 -6.43 15.61
CA ASP A 19 -0.70 -5.02 15.21
C ASP A 19 -1.52 -4.19 16.22
N LEU A 20 -2.54 -4.81 16.84
CA LEU A 20 -3.37 -4.16 17.85
C LEU A 20 -2.60 -3.90 19.17
N LEU A 21 -1.63 -4.76 19.49
CA LEU A 21 -0.86 -4.71 20.74
C LEU A 21 0.51 -4.03 20.58
N ALA A 22 1.00 -3.89 19.34
CA ALA A 22 2.34 -3.37 19.07
C ALA A 22 2.46 -1.90 19.51
N PRO A 23 3.56 -1.51 20.18
CA PRO A 23 3.81 -0.12 20.54
C PRO A 23 3.94 0.72 19.28
N ALA A 24 3.51 1.98 19.32
CA ALA A 24 3.71 2.91 18.22
C ALA A 24 5.19 3.28 18.05
N GLY A 25 5.66 3.45 16.81
CA GLY A 25 7.00 3.96 16.55
C GLY A 25 7.18 5.39 17.07
N THR A 26 8.36 5.68 17.62
CA THR A 26 8.74 7.01 18.12
C THR A 26 9.51 7.83 17.10
N GLU A 27 10.15 7.17 16.14
CA GLU A 27 11.00 7.79 15.13
C GLU A 27 10.17 8.56 14.08
N PRO A 28 10.73 9.65 13.50
CA PRO A 28 10.05 10.41 12.45
C PRO A 28 9.91 9.62 11.14
N ASP A 29 10.71 8.57 10.96
CA ASP A 29 10.66 7.59 9.87
C ASP A 29 11.41 6.31 10.27
N GLU A 30 11.09 5.19 9.63
CA GLU A 30 11.81 3.92 9.76
C GLU A 30 11.69 3.11 8.46
N SER A 31 12.46 2.02 8.34
CA SER A 31 12.36 1.18 7.15
C SER A 31 11.03 0.43 7.09
N VAL A 32 10.57 0.12 5.88
CA VAL A 32 9.36 -0.68 5.65
C VAL A 32 9.47 -2.03 6.37
N HIS A 33 10.65 -2.67 6.31
CA HIS A 33 10.90 -3.92 7.02
C HIS A 33 10.76 -3.78 8.54
N ALA A 34 11.42 -2.78 9.15
CA ALA A 34 11.41 -2.58 10.59
C ALA A 34 9.98 -2.33 11.11
N PHE A 35 9.23 -1.47 10.42
CA PHE A 35 7.83 -1.18 10.73
C PHE A 35 6.97 -2.43 10.74
N VAL A 36 7.04 -3.22 9.66
CA VAL A 36 6.21 -4.42 9.49
C VAL A 36 6.65 -5.52 10.44
N HIS A 37 7.95 -5.71 10.64
CA HIS A 37 8.49 -6.68 11.58
C HIS A 37 7.98 -6.42 13.00
N ARG A 38 8.02 -5.16 13.45
CA ARG A 38 7.50 -4.74 14.76
C ARG A 38 6.02 -5.07 14.90
N ARG A 39 5.20 -4.69 13.91
CA ARG A 39 3.72 -4.76 13.99
C ARG A 39 3.13 -6.11 13.64
N PHE A 40 3.58 -6.72 12.55
CA PHE A 40 2.99 -7.92 11.95
C PHE A 40 3.87 -9.16 12.10
N GLY A 41 5.12 -8.98 12.56
CA GLY A 41 6.07 -10.06 12.79
C GLY A 41 6.98 -10.32 11.59
N ARG A 42 7.97 -11.17 11.84
CA ARG A 42 9.08 -11.44 10.91
C ARG A 42 8.63 -12.03 9.58
N GLU A 43 7.75 -13.02 9.58
CA GLU A 43 7.35 -13.69 8.33
C GLU A 43 6.63 -12.76 7.38
N VAL A 44 5.78 -11.87 7.90
CA VAL A 44 5.09 -10.87 7.07
C VAL A 44 6.09 -9.88 6.47
N ALA A 45 7.09 -9.48 7.25
CA ALA A 45 8.14 -8.59 6.78
C ALA A 45 9.03 -9.25 5.72
N ASP A 46 9.56 -10.44 6.00
CA ASP A 46 10.54 -11.15 5.16
C ASP A 46 9.91 -11.74 3.89
N ILE A 47 8.62 -12.08 3.90
CA ILE A 47 7.97 -12.75 2.76
C ILE A 47 7.05 -11.79 2.01
N ALA A 48 5.99 -11.33 2.65
CA ALA A 48 4.94 -10.56 1.97
C ALA A 48 5.45 -9.17 1.57
N VAL A 49 6.06 -8.47 2.52
CA VAL A 49 6.45 -7.08 2.33
C VAL A 49 7.73 -6.94 1.52
N ASP A 50 8.69 -7.85 1.70
CA ASP A 50 9.87 -7.91 0.83
C ASP A 50 9.46 -8.12 -0.64
N SER A 51 8.55 -9.08 -0.91
CA SER A 51 8.03 -9.32 -2.26
C SER A 51 7.26 -8.12 -2.81
N LEU A 52 6.44 -7.46 -1.99
CA LEU A 52 5.70 -6.25 -2.37
C LEU A 52 6.66 -5.10 -2.75
N CYS A 53 7.71 -4.88 -1.96
CA CYS A 53 8.69 -3.82 -2.22
C CYS A 53 9.44 -4.05 -3.53
N ARG A 54 9.82 -5.31 -3.81
CA ARG A 54 10.41 -5.69 -5.10
C ARG A 54 9.44 -5.50 -6.26
N GLY A 55 8.16 -5.82 -6.07
CA GLY A 55 7.14 -5.70 -7.12
C GLY A 55 6.75 -4.26 -7.47
N VAL A 56 6.70 -3.36 -6.48
CA VAL A 56 6.23 -1.97 -6.67
C VAL A 56 7.39 -1.01 -6.91
N PHE A 57 8.46 -1.14 -6.14
CA PHE A 57 9.57 -0.19 -6.13
C PHE A 57 10.87 -0.76 -6.72
N ALA A 58 10.91 -2.06 -7.04
CA ALA A 58 12.15 -2.76 -7.39
C ALA A 58 13.26 -2.54 -6.34
N GLY A 59 12.88 -2.39 -5.07
CA GLY A 59 13.79 -1.99 -3.99
C GLY A 59 13.77 -2.92 -2.77
N ASP A 60 14.80 -2.79 -1.94
CA ASP A 60 14.94 -3.54 -0.68
C ASP A 60 14.07 -2.92 0.42
N CYS A 61 13.16 -3.71 1.00
CA CYS A 61 12.29 -3.28 2.10
C CYS A 61 13.06 -2.80 3.35
N ARG A 62 14.33 -3.20 3.51
CA ARG A 62 15.20 -2.76 4.62
C ARG A 62 15.75 -1.34 4.42
N ALA A 63 15.78 -0.85 3.18
CA ALA A 63 16.27 0.49 2.83
C ALA A 63 15.13 1.48 2.51
N LEU A 64 13.96 0.98 2.09
CA LEU A 64 12.81 1.84 1.78
C LEU A 64 12.18 2.44 3.05
N SER A 65 11.78 3.70 2.96
CA SER A 65 11.09 4.45 4.02
C SER A 65 9.60 4.09 4.09
N ILE A 66 9.09 3.72 5.27
CA ILE A 66 7.65 3.46 5.44
C ILE A 66 6.83 4.73 5.25
N ARG A 67 7.34 5.87 5.71
CA ARG A 67 6.65 7.16 5.61
C ARG A 67 6.46 7.59 4.16
N SER A 68 7.44 7.31 3.32
CA SER A 68 7.45 7.72 1.90
C SER A 68 6.74 6.70 1.01
N CYS A 69 7.03 5.40 1.17
CA CYS A 69 6.51 4.36 0.30
C CYS A 69 5.08 3.95 0.65
N PHE A 70 4.71 3.98 1.93
CA PHE A 70 3.39 3.55 2.41
C PHE A 70 2.76 4.55 3.40
N PRO A 71 2.54 5.81 2.97
CA PRO A 71 2.10 6.90 3.85
C PRO A 71 0.77 6.60 4.55
N ALA A 72 -0.14 5.87 3.89
CA ALA A 72 -1.41 5.48 4.50
C ALA A 72 -1.23 4.57 5.72
N LEU A 73 -0.31 3.60 5.65
CA LEU A 73 -0.03 2.69 6.78
C LEU A 73 0.65 3.43 7.94
N PHE A 74 1.62 4.28 7.61
CA PHE A 74 2.31 5.11 8.59
C PHE A 74 1.34 6.04 9.32
N GLN A 75 0.45 6.72 8.59
CA GLN A 75 -0.57 7.58 9.19
C GLN A 75 -1.62 6.81 9.99
N ALA A 76 -1.99 5.60 9.54
CA ALA A 76 -2.92 4.74 10.26
C ALA A 76 -2.38 4.39 11.65
N GLU A 77 -1.12 3.95 11.74
CA GLU A 77 -0.44 3.76 13.02
C GLU A 77 -0.46 5.05 13.86
N ARG A 78 -0.01 6.18 13.31
CA ARG A 78 0.16 7.41 14.13
C ARG A 78 -1.16 7.94 14.67
N ARG A 79 -2.26 7.79 13.93
CA ARG A 79 -3.58 8.27 14.35
C ARG A 79 -4.27 7.33 15.34
N ARG A 80 -4.11 6.02 15.19
CA ARG A 80 -4.92 5.01 15.91
C ARG A 80 -4.10 3.99 16.69
N ARG A 81 -2.78 4.14 16.77
CA ARG A 81 -1.80 3.20 17.35
C ARG A 81 -1.81 1.78 16.77
N SER A 82 -2.66 1.52 15.77
CA SER A 82 -2.79 0.27 15.03
C SER A 82 -3.06 0.59 13.57
N VAL A 83 -2.41 -0.15 12.67
CA VAL A 83 -2.60 -0.01 11.24
C VAL A 83 -3.96 -0.55 10.83
N LEU A 84 -4.37 -1.71 11.33
CA LEU A 84 -5.65 -2.32 10.99
C LEU A 84 -6.83 -1.45 11.43
N LEU A 85 -6.78 -0.89 12.64
CA LEU A 85 -7.80 0.04 13.13
C LEU A 85 -7.82 1.34 12.31
N GLY A 86 -6.65 1.88 11.98
CA GLY A 86 -6.55 3.10 11.17
C GLY A 86 -7.08 2.93 9.76
N MET A 87 -6.89 1.76 9.15
CA MET A 87 -7.42 1.44 7.82
C MET A 87 -8.94 1.18 7.86
N ALA A 88 -9.43 0.46 8.88
CA ALA A 88 -10.86 0.11 9.00
C ALA A 88 -11.75 1.33 9.31
N LEU A 89 -11.29 2.24 10.17
CA LEU A 89 -12.04 3.43 10.54
C LEU A 89 -11.97 4.54 9.48
N GLY A 90 -11.13 4.35 8.45
CA GLY A 90 -10.95 5.28 7.35
C GLY A 90 -10.32 6.61 7.76
N SER A 91 -9.60 7.19 6.82
CA SER A 91 -9.43 8.65 6.77
C SER A 91 -10.38 9.15 5.68
N GLY A 92 -11.12 10.22 5.95
CA GLY A 92 -12.10 10.78 5.02
C GLY A 92 -11.49 10.89 3.63
N LYS A 93 -12.01 10.08 2.69
CA LYS A 93 -11.42 9.94 1.36
C LYS A 93 -11.69 11.22 0.60
N GLU A 94 -10.63 11.96 0.24
CA GLU A 94 -10.76 13.08 -0.68
C GLU A 94 -11.35 12.55 -2.01
N ARG A 95 -12.51 13.09 -2.38
CA ARG A 95 -13.16 12.76 -3.65
C ARG A 95 -12.35 13.44 -4.75
N GLY A 96 -11.54 12.66 -5.45
CA GLY A 96 -10.86 13.13 -6.67
C GLY A 96 -11.87 13.61 -7.72
N ALA A 97 -11.37 14.32 -8.74
CA ALA A 97 -12.17 14.90 -9.80
C ALA A 97 -13.14 13.88 -10.44
N GLU A 98 -14.42 14.24 -10.49
CA GLU A 98 -15.48 13.41 -11.07
C GLU A 98 -15.47 13.54 -12.60
N SER A 99 -15.32 12.42 -13.30
CA SER A 99 -15.45 12.32 -14.76
C SER A 99 -16.39 11.17 -15.16
N GLY A 100 -16.82 11.15 -16.42
CA GLY A 100 -17.60 10.01 -16.95
C GLY A 100 -16.87 8.68 -16.81
N LEU A 101 -15.54 8.69 -17.05
CA LEU A 101 -14.69 7.51 -16.90
C LEU A 101 -14.57 7.07 -15.44
N SER A 102 -14.42 8.00 -14.48
CA SER A 102 -14.32 7.63 -13.06
C SER A 102 -15.62 7.01 -12.53
N ARG A 103 -16.79 7.47 -13.00
CA ARG A 103 -18.08 6.86 -12.65
C ARG A 103 -18.19 5.44 -13.22
N ARG A 104 -17.84 5.27 -14.49
CA ARG A 104 -17.86 3.96 -15.15
C ARG A 104 -16.92 2.97 -14.47
N ALA A 105 -15.68 3.37 -14.17
CA ALA A 105 -14.70 2.52 -13.49
C ALA A 105 -15.17 2.02 -12.12
N ARG A 106 -15.92 2.86 -11.37
CA ARG A 106 -16.53 2.47 -10.10
C ARG A 106 -17.69 1.49 -10.30
N ALA A 107 -18.61 1.80 -11.23
CA ALA A 107 -19.77 0.96 -11.53
C ALA A 107 -19.36 -0.44 -12.00
N GLU A 108 -18.32 -0.52 -12.83
CA GLU A 108 -17.78 -1.77 -13.37
C GLU A 108 -16.68 -2.40 -12.50
N ARG A 109 -16.35 -1.82 -11.34
CA ARG A 109 -15.36 -2.33 -10.37
C ARG A 109 -13.98 -2.64 -10.96
N TRP A 110 -13.45 -1.73 -11.79
CA TRP A 110 -12.14 -1.91 -12.40
C TRP A 110 -11.03 -2.01 -11.34
N SER A 111 -10.18 -3.04 -11.45
CA SER A 111 -8.96 -3.17 -10.64
C SER A 111 -7.76 -2.46 -11.26
N GLN A 112 -7.71 -2.43 -12.59
CA GLN A 112 -6.67 -1.80 -13.41
C GLN A 112 -7.24 -1.54 -14.81
N TRP A 113 -6.59 -0.64 -15.56
CA TRP A 113 -6.90 -0.35 -16.96
C TRP A 113 -5.62 -0.08 -17.74
N SER A 114 -5.69 -0.23 -19.06
CA SER A 114 -4.64 0.13 -20.00
C SER A 114 -5.27 0.69 -21.27
N LEU A 115 -4.46 1.17 -22.22
CA LEU A 115 -4.90 1.68 -23.50
C LEU A 115 -4.68 0.61 -24.59
N ARG A 116 -5.56 0.58 -25.60
CA ARG A 116 -5.50 -0.41 -26.68
C ARG A 116 -4.16 -0.39 -27.44
N GLY A 117 -3.52 0.77 -27.58
CA GLY A 117 -2.19 0.95 -28.18
C GLY A 117 -1.02 0.84 -27.20
N GLY A 118 -1.26 0.41 -25.96
CA GLY A 118 -0.28 0.41 -24.88
C GLY A 118 -0.23 1.74 -24.12
N MET A 119 0.39 1.72 -22.93
CA MET A 119 0.45 2.91 -22.05
C MET A 119 1.22 4.09 -22.65
N GLN A 120 2.04 3.85 -23.69
CA GLN A 120 2.74 4.88 -24.45
C GLN A 120 1.78 5.84 -25.18
N THR A 121 0.56 5.40 -25.51
CA THR A 121 -0.44 6.28 -26.13
C THR A 121 -0.77 7.49 -25.25
N LEU A 122 -0.66 7.39 -23.92
CA LEU A 122 -0.92 8.50 -23.00
C LEU A 122 0.11 9.64 -23.16
N PRO A 123 1.44 9.42 -22.99
CA PRO A 123 2.42 10.47 -23.22
C PRO A 123 2.43 10.99 -24.67
N GLU A 124 2.16 10.16 -25.67
CA GLU A 124 2.04 10.61 -27.08
C GLU A 124 0.90 11.62 -27.27
N ALA A 125 -0.27 11.35 -26.69
CA ALA A 125 -1.40 12.26 -26.74
C ALA A 125 -1.11 13.59 -26.02
N LEU A 126 -0.39 13.54 -24.89
CA LEU A 126 0.06 14.74 -24.17
C LEU A 126 1.02 15.57 -25.03
N VAL A 127 1.98 14.94 -25.70
CA VAL A 127 2.91 15.62 -26.61
C VAL A 127 2.15 16.28 -27.77
N ALA A 128 1.20 15.57 -28.38
CA ALA A 128 0.38 16.12 -29.47
C ALA A 128 -0.47 17.32 -29.02
N PHE A 129 -0.99 17.30 -27.79
CA PHE A 129 -1.76 18.40 -27.21
C PHE A 129 -0.91 19.64 -26.91
N LEU A 130 0.33 19.44 -26.43
CA LEU A 130 1.23 20.54 -26.05
C LEU A 130 1.97 21.16 -27.23
N ARG A 131 2.07 20.49 -28.38
CA ARG A 131 2.73 21.07 -29.56
C ARG A 131 1.99 22.34 -30.00
N PRO A 132 2.68 23.49 -30.14
CA PRO A 132 2.11 24.65 -30.79
C PRO A 132 1.64 24.26 -32.19
N ARG A 133 0.44 24.70 -32.56
CA ARG A 133 -0.03 24.61 -33.94
C ARG A 133 0.83 25.48 -34.85
#